data_AF-A0A845CUY3-F1
#
_entry.id   AF-A0A845CUY3-F1
#
_cell.length_a   1.000
_cell.length_b   1.000
_cell.length_c   1.000
_cell.angle_alpha   90.00
_cell.angle_beta   90.00
_cell.angle_gamma   90.00
#
_symmetry.space_group_name_H-M   'P 1'
#
loop_
_entity.id
_entity.type
_entity.pdbx_description
1 polymer ?
#
loop_
_entity_poly.entity_id
_entity_poly.type
_entity_poly.pdbx_seq_one_letter_code
_entity_poly.pdbx_strand_id
1 'polypeptide(L)'
;MRASGEAMALGLELSRYVADHPTSSDRDDSRQELGSLHNRAATLRQAVDKLLSALPPDAGINLHSLRRHLNWIDRRLEENAPSLCVQDPIDIVRSDIPGVLKQFDKWYASQSGLDQDLSARLKPFIESGQLDAAVRAAWPIFKTRMVDRFGISEAVDGHKLVVAIFGPNGATAGRLPDEKREGYLNLFKGLYALSRNPLSHNDIRPNPAEAEAALLLISTTLTKVEKLPAEKRPSKEGAGVTS
;
A
#
# COMPACT_ATOMS: atom_id res chain seq x y z
N MET A 1 1.83 8.44 4.58
CA MET A 1 2.51 7.72 5.68
C MET A 1 3.16 8.63 6.73
N ARG A 2 3.85 9.73 6.37
CA ARG A 2 4.50 10.60 7.37
C ARG A 2 3.53 11.23 8.38
N ALA A 3 2.38 11.74 7.93
CA ALA A 3 1.38 12.38 8.79
C ALA A 3 0.70 11.41 9.78
N SER A 4 0.44 10.16 9.38
CA SER A 4 -0.14 9.15 10.28
C SER A 4 0.86 8.72 11.36
N GLY A 5 2.14 8.55 11.01
CA GLY A 5 3.20 8.25 11.97
C GLY A 5 3.40 9.36 13.00
N GLU A 6 3.40 10.61 12.56
CA GLU A 6 3.46 11.80 13.42
C GLU A 6 2.27 11.84 14.41
N ALA A 7 1.03 11.66 13.91
CA ALA A 7 -0.16 11.66 14.74
C ALA A 7 -0.16 10.50 15.77
N MET A 8 0.29 9.31 15.39
CA MET A 8 0.39 8.18 16.32
C MET A 8 1.45 8.41 17.40
N ALA A 9 2.61 8.97 17.04
CA ALA A 9 3.66 9.29 18.01
C ALA A 9 3.17 10.33 19.03
N LEU A 10 2.53 11.40 18.57
CA LEU A 10 1.97 12.45 19.43
C LEU A 10 0.84 11.92 20.33
N GLY A 11 -0.01 11.03 19.82
CA GLY A 11 -1.04 10.39 20.63
C GLY A 11 -0.47 9.50 21.74
N LEU A 12 0.63 8.78 21.46
CA LEU A 12 1.33 7.99 22.48
C LEU A 12 1.98 8.87 23.55
N GLU A 13 2.61 9.97 23.14
CA GLU A 13 3.18 10.93 24.08
C GLU A 13 2.12 11.55 24.98
N LEU A 14 0.99 11.97 24.40
CA LEU A 14 -0.13 12.53 25.15
C LEU A 14 -0.73 11.49 26.12
N SER A 15 -0.90 10.24 25.66
CA SER A 15 -1.37 9.14 26.51
C SER A 15 -0.47 8.91 27.72
N ARG A 16 0.86 8.86 27.52
CA ARG A 16 1.82 8.67 28.63
C ARG A 16 1.75 9.83 29.60
N TYR A 17 1.77 11.06 29.09
CA TYR A 17 1.75 12.25 29.92
C TYR A 17 0.50 12.30 30.82
N VAL A 18 -0.68 12.04 30.24
CA VAL A 18 -1.96 12.05 30.96
C VAL A 18 -2.03 10.91 32.00
N ALA A 19 -1.39 9.76 31.75
CA ALA A 19 -1.33 8.66 32.69
C ALA A 19 -0.37 8.94 33.88
N ASP A 20 0.75 9.63 33.62
CA ASP A 20 1.80 9.87 34.60
C ASP A 20 1.50 11.06 35.55
N HIS A 21 0.55 11.94 35.18
CA HIS A 21 0.22 13.16 35.95
C HIS A 21 -1.27 13.25 36.32
N PRO A 22 -1.77 12.35 37.19
CA PRO A 22 -3.14 12.45 37.70
C PRO A 22 -3.23 13.62 38.70
N THR A 23 -3.47 14.83 38.20
CA THR A 23 -3.78 16.07 38.96
C THR A 23 -2.91 16.28 40.21
N SER A 24 -1.80 17.02 40.07
CA SER A 24 -0.94 17.46 41.18
C SER A 24 -1.71 18.30 42.21
N SER A 25 -1.32 18.19 43.49
CA SER A 25 -1.86 19.03 44.58
C SER A 25 -1.23 20.42 44.66
N ASP A 26 -0.12 20.67 43.93
CA ASP A 26 0.56 21.96 43.92
C ASP A 26 0.05 22.86 42.77
N ARG A 27 -0.33 24.11 43.10
CA ARG A 27 -1.13 24.97 42.21
C ARG A 27 -0.33 25.54 41.03
N ASP A 28 0.97 25.76 41.20
CA ASP A 28 1.82 26.36 40.15
C ASP A 28 2.29 25.30 39.16
N ASP A 29 2.70 24.13 39.66
CA ASP A 29 3.01 22.95 38.84
C ASP A 29 1.79 22.52 38.01
N SER A 30 0.59 22.52 38.60
CA SER A 30 -0.64 22.16 37.90
C SER A 30 -0.96 23.07 36.71
N ARG A 31 -0.64 24.37 36.78
CA ARG A 31 -0.88 25.32 35.66
C ARG A 31 0.12 25.11 34.53
N GLN A 32 1.38 24.91 34.85
CA GLN A 32 2.42 24.65 33.86
C GLN A 32 2.18 23.31 33.15
N GLU A 33 1.80 22.28 33.90
CA GLU A 33 1.43 20.96 33.38
C GLU A 33 0.23 21.03 32.43
N LEU A 34 -0.83 21.75 32.82
CA LEU A 34 -2.01 21.92 31.98
C LEU A 34 -1.71 22.68 30.68
N GLY A 35 -0.86 23.72 30.75
CA GLY A 35 -0.37 24.43 29.56
C GLY A 35 0.40 23.51 28.60
N SER A 36 1.23 22.61 29.14
CA SER A 36 1.94 21.59 28.36
C SER A 36 0.98 20.62 27.67
N LEU A 37 -0.07 20.18 28.37
CA LEU A 37 -1.12 19.33 27.82
C LEU A 37 -1.88 19.98 26.67
N HIS A 38 -2.28 21.25 26.81
CA HIS A 38 -2.93 21.99 25.73
C HIS A 38 -2.05 22.07 24.47
N ASN A 39 -0.76 22.36 24.63
CA ASN A 39 0.16 22.42 23.49
C ASN A 39 0.30 21.06 22.78
N ARG A 40 0.39 19.97 23.55
CA ARG A 40 0.47 18.60 23.00
C ARG A 40 -0.82 18.20 22.27
N ALA A 41 -1.98 18.48 22.87
CA ALA A 41 -3.28 18.23 22.25
C ALA A 41 -3.45 19.02 20.94
N ALA A 42 -3.07 20.30 20.94
CA ALA A 42 -3.07 21.13 19.72
C ALA A 42 -2.15 20.56 18.63
N THR A 43 -0.96 20.09 19.00
CA THR A 43 -0.01 19.47 18.06
C THR A 43 -0.57 18.16 17.49
N LEU A 44 -1.17 17.31 18.32
CA LEU A 44 -1.86 16.09 17.88
C LEU A 44 -2.99 16.43 16.91
N ARG A 45 -3.82 17.42 17.23
CA ARG A 45 -4.92 17.85 16.36
C ARG A 45 -4.40 18.32 15.00
N GLN A 46 -3.35 19.13 14.97
CA GLN A 46 -2.74 19.58 13.73
C GLN A 46 -2.21 18.39 12.88
N ALA A 47 -1.59 17.39 13.52
CA ALA A 47 -1.12 16.20 12.84
C ALA A 47 -2.29 15.36 12.27
N VAL A 48 -3.38 15.22 13.02
CA VAL A 48 -4.60 14.57 12.54
C VAL A 48 -5.22 15.36 11.39
N ASP A 49 -5.34 16.69 11.48
CA ASP A 49 -5.90 17.50 10.41
C ASP A 49 -5.07 17.37 9.12
N LYS A 50 -3.73 17.37 9.22
CA LYS A 50 -2.85 17.06 8.07
C LYS A 50 -3.12 15.68 7.48
N LEU A 51 -3.33 14.66 8.32
CA LEU A 51 -3.71 13.33 7.86
C LEU A 51 -5.05 13.37 7.11
N LEU A 52 -6.06 14.04 7.68
CA LEU A 52 -7.39 14.13 7.09
C LEU A 52 -7.39 14.91 5.76
N SER A 53 -6.62 15.99 5.66
CA SER A 53 -6.47 16.75 4.43
C SER A 53 -5.75 15.98 3.31
N ALA A 54 -4.96 14.97 3.67
CA ALA A 54 -4.31 14.09 2.70
C ALA A 54 -5.23 12.96 2.19
N LEU A 55 -6.42 12.79 2.79
CA LEU A 55 -7.36 11.75 2.37
C LEU A 55 -8.19 12.21 1.16
N PRO A 56 -8.50 11.31 0.21
CA PRO A 56 -9.39 11.59 -0.90
C PRO A 56 -10.82 11.90 -0.39
N PRO A 57 -11.49 12.95 -0.90
CA PRO A 57 -12.82 13.32 -0.44
C PRO A 57 -13.91 12.30 -0.81
N ASP A 58 -13.69 11.53 -1.87
CA ASP A 58 -14.58 10.47 -2.37
C ASP A 58 -14.34 9.12 -1.68
N ALA A 59 -13.42 9.03 -0.73
CA ALA A 59 -13.06 7.77 -0.08
C ALA A 59 -14.12 7.22 0.90
N GLY A 60 -15.12 8.04 1.27
CA GLY A 60 -16.20 7.61 2.17
C GLY A 60 -15.71 7.15 3.56
N ILE A 61 -14.54 7.62 3.99
CA ILE A 61 -13.90 7.20 5.23
C ILE A 61 -14.68 7.73 6.43
N ASN A 62 -15.07 6.85 7.36
CA ASN A 62 -15.72 7.24 8.59
C ASN A 62 -14.69 7.83 9.57
N LEU A 63 -14.87 9.12 9.88
CA LEU A 63 -14.02 9.90 10.78
C LEU A 63 -14.68 10.22 12.12
N HIS A 64 -15.87 9.66 12.40
CA HIS A 64 -16.69 10.05 13.55
C HIS A 64 -15.97 9.86 14.89
N SER A 65 -15.44 8.66 15.14
CA SER A 65 -14.77 8.34 16.41
C SER A 65 -13.52 9.19 16.62
N LEU A 66 -12.68 9.33 15.59
CA LEU A 66 -11.46 10.15 15.64
C LEU A 66 -11.78 11.62 15.99
N ARG A 67 -12.77 12.21 15.32
CA ARG A 67 -13.20 13.59 15.60
C ARG A 67 -13.82 13.72 16.99
N ARG A 68 -14.57 12.72 17.44
CA ARG A 68 -15.18 12.70 18.77
C ARG A 68 -14.12 12.71 19.87
N HIS A 69 -13.12 11.82 19.82
CA HIS A 69 -12.07 11.75 20.83
C HIS A 69 -11.22 13.03 20.86
N LEU A 70 -10.89 13.62 19.70
CA LEU A 70 -10.22 14.93 19.65
C LEU A 70 -11.03 16.03 20.35
N ASN A 71 -12.34 16.11 20.07
CA ASN A 71 -13.20 17.09 20.71
C ASN A 71 -13.35 16.86 22.22
N TRP A 72 -13.32 15.59 22.66
CA TRP A 72 -13.38 15.26 24.08
C TRP A 72 -12.10 15.69 24.79
N ILE A 73 -10.93 15.45 24.20
CA ILE A 73 -9.65 15.93 24.74
C ILE A 73 -9.69 17.45 24.91
N ASP A 74 -10.02 18.21 23.86
CA ASP A 74 -10.07 19.68 23.93
C ASP A 74 -11.00 20.15 25.06
N ARG A 75 -12.22 19.61 25.09
CA ARG A 75 -13.22 19.96 26.10
C ARG A 75 -12.75 19.64 27.52
N ARG A 76 -12.14 18.47 27.75
CA ARG A 76 -11.67 18.08 29.09
C ARG A 76 -10.49 18.91 29.57
N LEU A 77 -9.64 19.35 28.66
CA LEU A 77 -8.57 20.29 28.98
C LEU A 77 -9.13 21.69 29.32
N GLU A 78 -10.10 22.19 28.58
CA GLU A 78 -10.82 23.45 28.89
C GLU A 78 -11.53 23.40 30.27
N GLU A 79 -12.08 22.25 30.64
CA GLU A 79 -12.71 22.01 31.94
C GLU A 79 -11.69 21.79 33.09
N ASN A 80 -10.38 21.87 32.83
CA ASN A 80 -9.29 21.55 33.77
C ASN A 80 -9.39 20.12 34.35
N ALA A 81 -9.91 19.16 33.57
CA ALA A 81 -10.16 17.79 33.99
C ALA A 81 -9.47 16.75 33.07
N PRO A 82 -8.13 16.81 32.90
CA PRO A 82 -7.39 15.96 31.97
C PRO A 82 -7.49 14.46 32.28
N SER A 83 -7.73 14.10 33.56
CA SER A 83 -7.93 12.72 33.98
C SER A 83 -9.18 12.07 33.37
N LEU A 84 -10.14 12.87 32.89
CA LEU A 84 -11.37 12.38 32.25
C LEU A 84 -11.18 12.02 30.78
N CYS A 85 -10.05 12.36 30.16
CA CYS A 85 -9.74 12.04 28.76
C CYS A 85 -8.51 11.11 28.61
N VAL A 86 -8.11 10.36 29.65
CA VAL A 86 -6.95 9.44 29.58
C VAL A 86 -7.10 8.41 28.46
N GLN A 87 -8.33 7.95 28.23
CA GLN A 87 -8.62 6.91 27.24
C GLN A 87 -8.65 7.45 25.80
N ASP A 88 -8.97 8.72 25.59
CA ASP A 88 -9.15 9.29 24.24
C ASP A 88 -7.85 9.23 23.39
N PRO A 89 -6.66 9.66 23.88
CA PRO A 89 -5.41 9.50 23.13
C PRO A 89 -5.05 8.04 22.88
N ILE A 90 -5.40 7.13 23.79
CA ILE A 90 -5.14 5.69 23.65
C ILE A 90 -5.98 5.13 22.50
N ASP A 91 -7.26 5.46 22.46
CA ASP A 91 -8.17 5.03 21.41
C ASP A 91 -7.78 5.62 20.05
N ILE A 92 -7.36 6.89 20.01
CA ILE A 92 -6.85 7.51 18.77
C ILE A 92 -5.71 6.69 18.16
N VAL A 93 -4.73 6.30 18.97
CA VAL A 93 -3.54 5.56 18.51
C VAL A 93 -3.87 4.10 18.20
N ARG A 94 -4.64 3.43 19.06
CA ARG A 94 -4.85 1.98 18.97
C ARG A 94 -5.93 1.59 17.99
N SER A 95 -6.95 2.43 17.77
CA SER A 95 -8.12 2.06 16.99
C SER A 95 -8.49 3.10 15.92
N ASP A 96 -8.54 4.40 16.24
CA ASP A 96 -9.10 5.37 15.28
C ASP A 96 -8.19 5.59 14.07
N ILE A 97 -6.92 5.96 14.27
CA ILE A 97 -5.97 6.16 13.17
C ILE A 97 -5.77 4.84 12.39
N PRO A 98 -5.53 3.67 13.03
CA PRO A 98 -5.48 2.40 12.31
C PRO A 98 -6.76 2.08 11.53
N GLY A 99 -7.94 2.41 12.09
CA GLY A 99 -9.24 2.22 11.44
C GLY A 99 -9.42 3.12 10.21
N VAL A 100 -8.95 4.36 10.27
CA VAL A 100 -8.90 5.28 9.13
C VAL A 100 -7.98 4.76 8.03
N LEU A 101 -6.76 4.33 8.39
CA LEU A 101 -5.81 3.77 7.43
C LEU A 101 -6.35 2.50 6.77
N LYS A 102 -6.98 1.61 7.53
CA LYS A 102 -7.62 0.39 6.98
C LYS A 102 -8.74 0.71 5.98
N GLN A 103 -9.55 1.73 6.26
CA GLN A 103 -10.59 2.18 5.33
C GLN A 103 -9.98 2.78 4.06
N PHE A 104 -8.92 3.59 4.21
CA PHE A 104 -8.17 4.13 3.07
C PHE A 104 -7.56 3.01 2.22
N ASP A 105 -6.90 2.02 2.82
CA ASP A 105 -6.31 0.89 2.09
C ASP A 105 -7.37 0.12 1.30
N LYS A 106 -8.55 -0.09 1.88
CA LYS A 106 -9.69 -0.72 1.20
C LYS A 106 -10.18 0.12 0.02
N TRP A 107 -10.34 1.43 0.20
CA TRP A 107 -10.73 2.33 -0.88
C TRP A 107 -9.67 2.33 -1.98
N TYR A 108 -8.39 2.49 -1.64
CA TYR A 108 -7.29 2.51 -2.60
C TYR A 108 -7.20 1.20 -3.39
N ALA A 109 -7.33 0.05 -2.72
CA ALA A 109 -7.40 -1.24 -3.39
C ALA A 109 -8.57 -1.33 -4.39
N SER A 110 -9.73 -0.73 -4.07
CA SER A 110 -10.89 -0.73 -4.98
C SER A 110 -10.70 0.16 -6.22
N GLN A 111 -9.93 1.24 -6.10
CA GLN A 111 -9.70 2.19 -7.20
C GLN A 111 -8.49 1.84 -8.06
N SER A 112 -7.46 1.26 -7.44
CA SER A 112 -6.14 1.14 -8.06
C SER A 112 -6.08 0.16 -9.23
N GLY A 113 -7.03 -0.78 -9.32
CA GLY A 113 -7.01 -1.84 -10.34
C GLY A 113 -5.73 -2.70 -10.27
N LEU A 114 -5.05 -2.69 -9.12
CA LEU A 114 -3.81 -3.44 -8.90
C LEU A 114 -4.11 -4.91 -8.68
N ASP A 115 -3.13 -5.72 -9.06
CA ASP A 115 -3.17 -7.15 -8.86
C ASP A 115 -3.13 -7.48 -7.36
N GLN A 116 -4.23 -8.02 -6.83
CA GLN A 116 -4.42 -8.24 -5.40
C GLN A 116 -3.47 -9.32 -4.86
N ASP A 117 -3.28 -10.41 -5.61
CA ASP A 117 -2.44 -11.52 -5.21
C ASP A 117 -0.95 -11.13 -5.22
N LEU A 118 -0.52 -10.38 -6.23
CA LEU A 118 0.81 -9.80 -6.27
C LEU A 118 0.99 -8.86 -5.07
N SER A 119 0.04 -7.94 -4.85
CA SER A 119 0.10 -6.99 -3.72
C SER A 119 0.20 -7.71 -2.38
N ALA A 120 -0.60 -8.76 -2.16
CA ALA A 120 -0.57 -9.57 -0.93
C ALA A 120 0.79 -10.27 -0.74
N ARG A 121 1.39 -10.81 -1.80
CA ARG A 121 2.70 -11.47 -1.75
C ARG A 121 3.86 -10.50 -1.53
N LEU A 122 3.75 -9.27 -2.04
CA LEU A 122 4.79 -8.26 -1.92
C LEU A 122 4.72 -7.47 -0.61
N LYS A 123 3.55 -7.44 0.04
CA LYS A 123 3.30 -6.68 1.28
C LYS A 123 4.37 -6.86 2.36
N PRO A 124 4.83 -8.08 2.72
CA PRO A 124 5.85 -8.24 3.77
C PRO A 124 7.20 -7.58 3.44
N PHE A 125 7.60 -7.57 2.16
CA PHE A 125 8.83 -6.92 1.71
C PHE A 125 8.70 -5.40 1.74
N ILE A 126 7.54 -4.88 1.34
CA ILE A 126 7.25 -3.44 1.36
C ILE A 126 7.21 -2.92 2.80
N GLU A 127 6.51 -3.62 3.70
CA GLU A 127 6.40 -3.24 5.12
C GLU A 127 7.73 -3.28 5.86
N SER A 128 8.64 -4.17 5.44
CA SER A 128 10.00 -4.26 6.01
C SER A 128 11.03 -3.36 5.32
N GLY A 129 10.62 -2.55 4.33
CA GLY A 129 11.51 -1.67 3.56
C GLY A 129 12.47 -2.40 2.61
N GLN A 130 12.26 -3.70 2.38
CA GLN A 130 13.06 -4.54 1.49
C GLN A 130 12.58 -4.41 0.04
N LEU A 131 12.68 -3.19 -0.52
CA LEU A 131 12.11 -2.87 -1.83
C LEU A 131 12.79 -3.60 -3.00
N ASP A 132 14.09 -3.89 -2.90
CA ASP A 132 14.81 -4.71 -3.88
C ASP A 132 14.30 -6.15 -3.90
N ALA A 133 14.06 -6.73 -2.71
CA ALA A 133 13.47 -8.05 -2.56
C ALA A 133 12.04 -8.08 -3.10
N ALA A 134 11.25 -7.02 -2.87
CA ALA A 134 9.91 -6.89 -3.43
C ALA A 134 9.93 -6.93 -4.97
N VAL A 135 10.80 -6.14 -5.61
CA VAL A 135 10.91 -6.13 -7.07
C VAL A 135 11.38 -7.49 -7.60
N ARG A 136 12.37 -8.12 -6.95
CA ARG A 136 12.83 -9.48 -7.33
C ARG A 136 11.71 -10.52 -7.20
N ALA A 137 10.89 -10.45 -6.15
CA ALA A 137 9.79 -11.37 -5.90
C ALA A 137 8.61 -11.18 -6.89
N ALA A 138 8.43 -9.97 -7.42
CA ALA A 138 7.36 -9.68 -8.37
C ALA A 138 7.54 -10.40 -9.73
N TRP A 139 8.78 -10.51 -10.21
CA TRP A 139 9.09 -11.02 -11.54
C TRP A 139 8.75 -12.50 -11.76
N PRO A 140 9.07 -13.44 -10.83
CA PRO A 140 8.63 -14.82 -10.94
C PRO A 140 7.09 -14.95 -11.01
N ILE A 141 6.36 -14.17 -10.22
CA ILE A 141 4.87 -14.18 -10.23
C ILE A 141 4.36 -13.71 -11.59
N PHE A 142 4.90 -12.59 -12.10
CA PHE A 142 4.60 -12.09 -13.43
C PHE A 142 4.89 -13.14 -14.51
N LYS A 143 6.09 -13.76 -14.49
CA LYS A 143 6.49 -14.79 -15.45
C LYS A 143 5.50 -15.96 -15.45
N THR A 144 5.22 -16.55 -14.29
CA THR A 144 4.33 -17.71 -14.17
C THR A 144 2.95 -17.40 -14.75
N ARG A 145 2.38 -16.24 -14.42
CA ARG A 145 1.06 -15.87 -14.95
C ARG A 145 1.05 -15.64 -16.45
N MET A 146 2.08 -15.02 -17.00
CA MET A 146 2.23 -14.82 -18.44
C MET A 146 2.34 -16.15 -19.18
N VAL A 147 3.15 -17.07 -18.67
CA VAL A 147 3.34 -18.42 -19.21
C VAL A 147 2.01 -19.18 -19.19
N ASP A 148 1.34 -19.23 -18.04
CA ASP A 148 0.07 -19.92 -17.86
C ASP A 148 -1.05 -19.35 -18.74
N ARG A 149 -1.11 -18.02 -18.85
CA ARG A 149 -2.17 -17.31 -19.58
C ARG A 149 -2.10 -17.56 -21.09
N PHE A 150 -0.89 -17.60 -21.64
CA PHE A 150 -0.66 -17.66 -23.09
C PHE A 150 -0.17 -19.02 -23.59
N GLY A 151 -0.10 -20.04 -22.73
CA GLY A 151 0.32 -21.39 -23.13
C GLY A 151 1.79 -21.45 -23.57
N ILE A 152 2.64 -20.60 -23.01
CA ILE A 152 4.07 -20.58 -23.34
C ILE A 152 4.80 -21.65 -22.52
N SER A 153 5.94 -22.14 -23.00
CA SER A 153 6.80 -23.04 -22.22
C SER A 153 7.39 -22.32 -21.01
N GLU A 154 7.41 -22.98 -19.85
CA GLU A 154 8.01 -22.46 -18.60
C GLU A 154 9.50 -22.12 -18.72
N ALA A 155 10.20 -22.73 -19.69
CA ALA A 155 11.61 -22.46 -19.97
C ALA A 155 11.84 -21.08 -20.61
N VAL A 156 10.80 -20.45 -21.16
CA VAL A 156 10.90 -19.14 -21.80
C VAL A 156 10.79 -18.04 -20.74
N ASP A 157 11.72 -17.08 -20.77
CA ASP A 157 11.80 -16.02 -19.77
C ASP A 157 12.29 -14.68 -20.36
N GLY A 158 12.12 -13.60 -19.60
CA GLY A 158 12.63 -12.27 -19.90
C GLY A 158 12.15 -11.75 -21.25
N HIS A 159 13.08 -11.17 -22.02
CA HIS A 159 12.76 -10.64 -23.35
C HIS A 159 12.22 -11.71 -24.31
N LYS A 160 12.70 -12.96 -24.22
CA LYS A 160 12.19 -14.06 -25.06
C LYS A 160 10.72 -14.34 -24.76
N LEU A 161 10.31 -14.28 -23.50
CA LEU A 161 8.89 -14.47 -23.10
C LEU A 161 8.01 -13.37 -23.68
N VAL A 162 8.45 -12.11 -23.59
CA VAL A 162 7.68 -10.99 -24.14
C VAL A 162 7.54 -11.12 -25.65
N VAL A 163 8.59 -11.49 -26.38
CA VAL A 163 8.53 -11.71 -27.83
C VAL A 163 7.66 -12.92 -28.19
N ALA A 164 7.70 -13.99 -27.40
CA ALA A 164 6.84 -15.15 -27.62
C ALA A 164 5.35 -14.82 -27.47
N ILE A 165 5.00 -13.82 -26.65
CA ILE A 165 3.61 -13.40 -26.43
C ILE A 165 3.21 -12.31 -27.41
N PHE A 166 3.95 -11.21 -27.45
CA PHE A 166 3.62 -9.98 -28.16
C PHE A 166 4.48 -9.73 -29.40
N GLY A 167 5.29 -10.68 -29.86
CA GLY A 167 6.04 -10.54 -31.11
C GLY A 167 5.13 -10.62 -32.35
N PRO A 168 5.67 -10.30 -33.55
CA PRO A 168 4.96 -10.41 -34.84
C PRO A 168 4.27 -11.75 -35.07
N ASN A 169 4.85 -12.84 -34.54
CA ASN A 169 4.33 -14.19 -34.61
C ASN A 169 4.03 -14.79 -33.22
N GLY A 170 3.81 -13.94 -32.22
CA GLY A 170 3.58 -14.37 -30.83
C GLY A 170 2.16 -14.86 -30.57
N ALA A 171 1.90 -15.31 -29.33
CA ALA A 171 0.61 -15.85 -28.90
C ALA A 171 -0.59 -14.90 -29.07
N THR A 172 -0.35 -13.59 -29.16
CA THR A 172 -1.40 -12.59 -29.41
C THR A 172 -1.54 -12.18 -30.87
N ALA A 173 -0.75 -12.74 -31.80
CA ALA A 173 -0.85 -12.45 -33.23
C ALA A 173 -2.25 -12.78 -33.77
N GLY A 174 -2.83 -11.86 -34.54
CA GLY A 174 -4.21 -11.99 -35.06
C GLY A 174 -5.32 -11.83 -34.00
N ARG A 175 -4.97 -11.71 -32.71
CA ARG A 175 -5.92 -11.50 -31.59
C ARG A 175 -5.89 -10.07 -31.05
N LEU A 176 -4.76 -9.38 -31.23
CA LEU A 176 -4.57 -7.98 -30.87
C LEU A 176 -4.12 -7.17 -32.09
N PRO A 177 -4.56 -5.90 -32.22
CA PRO A 177 -4.01 -4.97 -33.20
C PRO A 177 -2.49 -4.82 -33.05
N ASP A 178 -1.80 -4.62 -34.17
CA ASP A 178 -0.35 -4.54 -34.23
C ASP A 178 0.22 -3.45 -33.33
N GLU A 179 -0.36 -2.24 -33.35
CA GLU A 179 0.04 -1.12 -32.50
C GLU A 179 -0.05 -1.45 -31.00
N LYS A 180 -1.14 -2.12 -30.58
CA LYS A 180 -1.31 -2.52 -29.17
C LYS A 180 -0.27 -3.55 -28.76
N ARG A 181 -0.01 -4.51 -29.65
CA ARG A 181 0.97 -5.55 -29.44
C ARG A 181 2.39 -4.98 -29.34
N GLU A 182 2.75 -4.06 -30.24
CA GLU A 182 4.03 -3.34 -30.18
C GLU A 182 4.16 -2.52 -28.90
N GLY A 183 3.10 -1.84 -28.47
CA GLY A 183 3.05 -1.13 -27.19
C GLY A 183 3.37 -2.01 -25.98
N TYR A 184 2.73 -3.19 -25.87
CA TYR A 184 3.05 -4.16 -24.81
C TYR A 184 4.47 -4.70 -24.94
N LEU A 185 4.90 -5.05 -26.15
CA LEU A 185 6.24 -5.56 -26.42
C LEU A 185 7.31 -4.57 -25.94
N ASN A 186 7.17 -3.29 -26.28
CA ASN A 186 8.13 -2.24 -25.90
C ASN A 186 8.09 -1.95 -24.40
N LEU A 187 6.89 -1.86 -23.81
CA LEU A 187 6.70 -1.65 -22.38
C LEU A 187 7.39 -2.73 -21.54
N PHE A 188 7.12 -4.00 -21.83
CA PHE A 188 7.68 -5.10 -21.03
C PHE A 188 9.18 -5.28 -21.26
N LYS A 189 9.69 -5.08 -22.48
CA LYS A 189 11.14 -5.06 -22.72
C LYS A 189 11.83 -3.99 -21.87
N GLY A 190 11.29 -2.77 -21.88
CA GLY A 190 11.80 -1.66 -21.06
C GLY A 190 11.76 -1.98 -19.57
N LEU A 191 10.63 -2.51 -19.09
CA LEU A 191 10.45 -2.86 -17.68
C LEU A 191 11.44 -3.94 -17.21
N TYR A 192 11.65 -4.99 -18.01
CA TYR A 192 12.69 -6.00 -17.73
C TYR A 192 14.09 -5.39 -17.68
N ALA A 193 14.43 -4.58 -18.68
CA ALA A 193 15.75 -3.96 -18.80
C ALA A 193 16.07 -3.00 -17.65
N LEU A 194 15.06 -2.27 -17.16
CA LEU A 194 15.25 -1.23 -16.15
C LEU A 194 15.08 -1.71 -14.71
N SER A 195 14.28 -2.75 -14.46
CA SER A 195 13.96 -3.14 -13.07
C SER A 195 14.31 -4.58 -12.70
N ARG A 196 14.39 -5.51 -13.66
CA ARG A 196 14.83 -6.89 -13.37
C ARG A 196 16.32 -7.08 -13.57
N ASN A 197 16.81 -6.66 -14.74
CA ASN A 197 18.18 -6.94 -15.16
C ASN A 197 19.22 -6.33 -14.22
N PRO A 198 19.07 -5.05 -13.77
CA PRO A 198 20.02 -4.48 -12.81
C PRO A 198 20.06 -5.27 -11.51
N LEU A 199 18.91 -5.70 -10.98
CA LEU A 199 18.83 -6.48 -9.74
C LEU A 199 19.39 -7.91 -9.84
N SER A 200 19.48 -8.43 -11.06
CA SER A 200 19.91 -9.81 -11.35
C SER A 200 21.38 -9.90 -11.77
N HIS A 201 21.93 -8.81 -12.32
CA HIS A 201 23.28 -8.79 -12.91
C HIS A 201 24.22 -7.79 -12.22
N ASN A 202 23.69 -6.80 -11.52
CA ASN A 202 24.46 -5.78 -10.83
C ASN A 202 24.09 -5.77 -9.33
N ASP A 203 25.02 -5.43 -8.46
CA ASP A 203 24.74 -5.21 -7.03
C ASP A 203 24.16 -3.79 -6.82
N ILE A 204 23.11 -3.47 -7.57
CA ILE A 204 22.44 -2.16 -7.54
C ILE A 204 21.18 -2.28 -6.71
N ARG A 205 21.02 -1.37 -5.74
CA ARG A 205 19.76 -1.21 -5.01
C ARG A 205 18.95 -0.09 -5.68
N PRO A 206 17.72 -0.36 -6.14
CA PRO A 206 16.86 0.68 -6.67
C PRO A 206 16.54 1.66 -5.55
N ASN A 207 16.44 2.93 -5.90
CA ASN A 207 15.91 3.90 -4.94
C ASN A 207 14.40 3.63 -4.72
N PRO A 208 13.79 4.14 -3.63
CA PRO A 208 12.40 3.85 -3.33
C PRO A 208 11.42 4.20 -4.45
N ALA A 209 11.64 5.33 -5.14
CA ALA A 209 10.77 5.77 -6.24
C ALA A 209 10.86 4.83 -7.46
N GLU A 210 12.06 4.33 -7.79
CA GLU A 210 12.25 3.35 -8.86
C GLU A 210 11.57 2.01 -8.53
N ALA A 211 11.71 1.53 -7.29
CA ALA A 211 11.08 0.30 -6.86
C ALA A 211 9.54 0.42 -6.88
N GLU A 212 8.99 1.51 -6.35
CA GLU A 212 7.55 1.79 -6.37
C GLU A 212 7.02 1.86 -7.81
N ALA A 213 7.72 2.57 -8.70
CA ALA A 213 7.34 2.66 -10.12
C ALA A 213 7.35 1.29 -10.80
N ALA A 214 8.38 0.46 -10.55
CA ALA A 214 8.47 -0.88 -11.10
C ALA A 214 7.32 -1.76 -10.61
N LEU A 215 7.06 -1.79 -9.29
CA LEU A 215 6.00 -2.61 -8.70
C LEU A 215 4.61 -2.18 -9.20
N LEU A 216 4.37 -0.88 -9.28
CA LEU A 216 3.12 -0.32 -9.81
C LEU A 216 2.90 -0.71 -11.27
N LEU A 217 3.94 -0.60 -12.10
CA LEU A 217 3.89 -0.97 -13.51
C LEU A 217 3.68 -2.48 -13.68
N ILE A 218 4.39 -3.33 -12.96
CA ILE A 218 4.21 -4.79 -13.00
C ILE A 218 2.76 -5.13 -12.63
N SER A 219 2.26 -4.60 -11.51
CA SER A 219 0.91 -4.87 -11.03
C SER A 219 -0.17 -4.39 -12.02
N THR A 220 -0.08 -3.15 -12.49
CA THR A 220 -1.05 -2.58 -13.43
C THR A 220 -1.04 -3.30 -14.77
N THR A 221 0.14 -3.68 -15.26
CA THR A 221 0.26 -4.38 -16.55
C THR A 221 -0.24 -5.81 -16.46
N LEU A 222 -0.03 -6.49 -15.33
CA LEU A 222 -0.56 -7.83 -15.09
C LEU A 222 -2.10 -7.83 -15.14
N THR A 223 -2.76 -6.91 -14.42
CA THR A 223 -4.22 -6.75 -14.49
C THR A 223 -4.72 -6.47 -15.91
N LYS A 224 -3.97 -5.68 -16.69
CA LYS A 224 -4.32 -5.41 -18.09
C LYS A 224 -4.19 -6.65 -18.97
N VAL A 225 -3.11 -7.42 -18.78
CA VAL A 225 -2.85 -8.63 -19.53
C VAL A 225 -3.88 -9.72 -19.27
N GLU A 226 -4.34 -9.86 -18.03
CA GLU A 226 -5.37 -10.83 -17.66
C GLU A 226 -6.68 -10.62 -18.43
N LYS A 227 -6.95 -9.37 -18.86
CA LYS A 227 -8.12 -9.00 -19.68
C LYS A 227 -7.91 -9.19 -21.18
N LEU A 228 -6.70 -9.52 -21.64
CA LEU A 228 -6.42 -9.73 -23.06
C LEU A 228 -6.99 -11.07 -23.54
N PRO A 229 -7.36 -11.18 -24.83
CA PRO A 229 -7.71 -12.45 -25.44
C PRO A 229 -6.53 -13.42 -25.36
N ALA A 230 -6.76 -14.63 -24.86
CA ALA A 230 -5.79 -15.72 -24.91
C ALA A 230 -6.48 -17.06 -25.18
N GLU A 231 -5.71 -18.13 -25.27
CA GLU A 231 -6.23 -19.46 -25.61
C GLU A 231 -7.33 -19.91 -24.65
N LYS A 232 -8.41 -20.48 -25.21
CA LYS A 232 -9.31 -21.33 -24.43
C LYS A 232 -8.53 -22.58 -24.06
N ARG A 233 -8.30 -22.80 -22.76
CA ARG A 233 -7.82 -24.11 -22.28
C ARG A 233 -8.78 -25.19 -22.77
N PRO A 234 -8.31 -26.32 -23.34
CA PRO A 234 -9.09 -27.54 -23.24
C PRO A 234 -9.26 -27.85 -21.74
N SER A 235 -10.50 -28.06 -21.30
CA SER A 235 -10.80 -28.52 -19.94
C SER A 235 -9.97 -29.77 -19.66
N LYS A 236 -9.37 -29.86 -18.47
CA LYS A 236 -8.68 -31.08 -17.99
C LYS A 236 -9.66 -32.24 -17.69
N GLU A 237 -10.84 -32.23 -18.31
CA GLU A 237 -11.85 -33.28 -18.26
C GLU A 237 -11.87 -33.91 -19.66
N GLY A 238 -11.11 -34.99 -19.85
CA GLY A 238 -11.09 -35.69 -21.14
C GLY A 238 -9.90 -36.62 -21.38
N ALA A 239 -8.84 -36.53 -20.57
CA ALA A 239 -7.78 -37.55 -20.57
C ALA A 239 -8.17 -38.75 -19.70
N GLY A 240 -9.30 -39.38 -20.04
CA GLY A 240 -9.78 -40.62 -19.44
C GLY A 240 -9.65 -41.77 -20.43
N VAL A 241 -8.50 -42.45 -20.38
CA VAL A 241 -8.28 -43.88 -20.66
C VAL A 241 -9.02 -44.49 -21.87
N THR A 242 -8.30 -44.65 -22.98
CA THR A 242 -8.50 -45.82 -23.86
C THR A 242 -7.23 -46.65 -23.86
N SER A 243 -7.24 -47.72 -23.07
CA SER A 243 -6.42 -48.93 -23.25
C SER A 243 -7.20 -50.08 -22.64
#